data_AF-A0A645IAJ2-F1
#
_entry.id   AF-A0A645IAJ2-F1
#
_cell.length_a   1.000
_cell.length_b   1.000
_cell.length_c   1.000
_cell.angle_alpha   90.00
_cell.angle_beta   90.00
_cell.angle_gamma   90.00
#
_symmetry.space_group_name_H-M   'P 1'
#
loop_
_entity.id
_entity.type
_entity.pdbx_description
1 polymer ?
#
loop_
_entity_poly.entity_id
_entity_poly.type
_entity_poly.pdbx_seq_one_letter_code
_entity_poly.pdbx_strand_id
1 'polypeptide(L)'
;MKTPGKVKLFLLTEKEETDLIGMLAAFPEEIRTAALTYDPSRITRYAIDLASCFHKFYNAHRVNCEDHALRDARVVLCNCVRIVIQNALTVLSVTAPERM
;
A
#
# COMPACT_ATOMS: atom_id res chain seq x y z
N MET A 1 7.99 -15.85 0.95
CA MET A 1 6.60 -16.02 1.42
C MET A 1 5.76 -16.48 0.24
N LYS A 2 4.95 -17.53 0.42
CA LYS A 2 4.22 -18.23 -0.65
C LYS A 2 3.44 -17.23 -1.53
N THR A 3 3.65 -17.28 -2.84
CA THR A 3 2.80 -16.63 -3.84
C THR A 3 1.35 -17.00 -3.53
N PRO A 4 0.41 -16.05 -3.41
CA PRO A 4 -0.99 -16.36 -3.11
C PRO A 4 -1.65 -16.95 -4.37
N GLY A 5 -1.29 -18.18 -4.73
CA GLY A 5 -1.76 -18.85 -5.94
C GLY A 5 -3.26 -19.18 -5.94
N LYS A 6 -4.04 -18.70 -4.96
CA LYS A 6 -5.49 -18.89 -4.84
C LYS A 6 -6.25 -17.71 -4.21
N VAL A 7 -5.68 -16.51 -4.10
CA VAL A 7 -6.43 -15.36 -3.57
C VAL A 7 -7.23 -14.70 -4.69
N LYS A 8 -8.53 -14.51 -4.46
CA LYS A 8 -9.47 -13.92 -5.42
C LYS A 8 -9.39 -12.39 -5.40
N LEU A 9 -8.34 -11.85 -6.02
CA LEU A 9 -8.09 -10.40 -6.04
C LEU A 9 -9.18 -9.58 -6.77
N PHE A 10 -9.92 -10.20 -7.69
CA PHE A 10 -11.03 -9.57 -8.38
C PHE A 10 -12.22 -9.19 -7.47
N LEU A 11 -12.20 -9.62 -6.20
CA LEU A 11 -13.17 -9.22 -5.17
C LEU A 11 -12.90 -7.82 -4.62
N LEU A 12 -11.74 -7.21 -4.92
CA LEU A 12 -11.41 -5.85 -4.51
C LEU A 12 -12.07 -4.86 -5.46
N THR A 13 -13.32 -4.50 -5.20
CA THR A 13 -14.15 -3.66 -6.07
C THR A 13 -14.55 -2.33 -5.44
N GLU A 14 -14.29 -2.16 -4.14
CA GLU A 14 -14.71 -0.96 -3.43
C GLU A 14 -13.85 0.24 -3.83
N LYS A 15 -14.44 1.44 -3.77
CA LYS A 15 -13.76 2.67 -4.21
C LYS A 15 -12.42 2.85 -3.50
N GLU A 16 -12.40 2.73 -2.17
CA GLU A 16 -11.20 2.92 -1.36
C GLU A 16 -10.14 1.84 -1.65
N GLU A 17 -10.55 0.63 -2.03
CA GLU A 17 -9.63 -0.44 -2.45
C GLU A 17 -8.97 -0.09 -3.79
N THR A 18 -9.77 0.36 -4.75
CA THR A 18 -9.27 0.76 -6.08
C THR A 18 -8.38 2.00 -6.03
N ASP A 19 -8.73 3.00 -5.21
CA ASP A 19 -7.91 4.18 -4.97
C ASP A 19 -6.55 3.79 -4.38
N LEU A 20 -6.54 2.87 -3.39
CA LEU A 20 -5.33 2.37 -2.77
C LEU A 20 -4.47 1.56 -3.75
N ILE A 21 -5.08 0.73 -4.60
CA ILE A 21 -4.38 0.01 -5.67
C ILE A 21 -3.73 1.00 -6.65
N GLY A 22 -4.44 2.05 -7.06
CA GLY A 22 -3.91 3.09 -7.93
C GLY A 22 -2.70 3.81 -7.32
N MET A 23 -2.78 4.17 -6.04
CA MET A 23 -1.67 4.75 -5.28
C MET A 23 -0.44 3.84 -5.24
N LEU A 24 -0.63 2.53 -5.02
CA LEU A 24 0.45 1.55 -5.00
C LEU A 24 1.11 1.42 -6.39
N ALA A 25 0.30 1.43 -7.46
CA ALA A 25 0.78 1.34 -8.83
C ALA A 25 1.60 2.58 -9.26
N ALA A 26 1.34 3.74 -8.67
CA ALA A 26 2.07 4.98 -8.95
C ALA A 26 3.48 5.04 -8.32
N PHE A 27 3.78 4.19 -7.34
CA PHE A 27 5.05 4.27 -6.59
C PHE A 27 6.32 4.25 -7.46
N PRO A 28 6.47 3.36 -8.46
CA PRO A 28 7.68 3.32 -9.29
C PRO A 28 7.92 4.63 -10.04
N GLU A 29 6.85 5.29 -10.46
CA GLU A 29 6.92 6.55 -11.19
C GLU A 29 7.27 7.73 -10.27
N GLU A 30 6.77 7.72 -9.03
CA GLU A 30 7.19 8.69 -8.02
C GLU A 30 8.67 8.55 -7.68
N ILE A 31 9.19 7.32 -7.57
CA ILE A 31 10.63 7.06 -7.40
C ILE A 31 11.43 7.59 -8.58
N ARG A 32 11.01 7.26 -9.81
CA ARG A 32 11.67 7.73 -11.04
C ARG A 32 11.72 9.25 -11.09
N THR A 33 10.60 9.91 -10.80
CA THR A 33 10.51 11.36 -10.87
C THR A 33 11.34 12.03 -9.79
N ALA A 34 11.26 11.55 -8.54
CA ALA A 34 12.09 12.05 -7.44
C ALA A 34 13.59 11.98 -7.75
N ALA A 35 14.03 10.87 -8.37
CA ALA A 35 15.42 10.70 -8.78
C ALA A 35 15.83 11.67 -9.89
N LEU A 36 14.98 11.85 -10.92
CA LEU A 36 15.26 12.75 -12.04
C LEU A 36 15.28 14.23 -11.64
N THR A 37 14.43 14.62 -10.69
CA THR A 37 14.35 16.01 -10.22
C THR A 37 15.24 16.30 -9.02
N TYR A 38 15.98 15.30 -8.50
CA TYR A 38 16.75 15.40 -7.26
C TYR A 38 15.92 15.92 -6.08
N ASP A 39 14.64 15.51 -6.01
CA ASP A 39 13.69 15.97 -4.99
C ASP A 39 13.21 14.80 -4.11
N PRO A 40 13.93 14.48 -3.02
CA PRO A 40 13.53 13.40 -2.11
C PRO A 40 12.24 13.71 -1.33
N SER A 41 11.83 14.98 -1.23
CA SER A 41 10.62 15.36 -0.49
C SER A 41 9.35 14.76 -1.11
N ARG A 42 9.39 14.44 -2.40
CA ARG A 42 8.33 13.71 -3.11
C ARG A 42 8.04 12.36 -2.49
N ILE A 43 9.06 11.61 -2.10
CA ILE A 43 8.89 10.27 -1.51
C ILE A 43 8.28 10.38 -0.11
N THR A 44 8.68 11.40 0.65
CA THR A 44 8.07 11.70 1.96
C THR A 44 6.60 12.04 1.82
N ARG A 45 6.23 12.90 0.86
CA ARG A 45 4.83 13.26 0.60
C ARG A 45 4.02 12.05 0.15
N TYR A 46 4.54 11.27 -0.80
CA TYR A 46 3.92 10.02 -1.24
C TYR A 46 3.65 9.06 -0.07
N ALA A 47 4.62 8.88 0.84
CA ALA A 47 4.45 8.00 1.99
C ALA A 47 3.33 8.47 2.93
N ILE A 48 3.22 9.78 3.17
CA ILE A 48 2.15 10.38 3.99
C ILE A 48 0.78 10.19 3.31
N ASP A 49 0.71 10.43 1.99
CA ASP A 49 -0.51 10.29 1.22
C ASP A 49 -0.96 8.82 1.16
N LEU A 50 -0.01 7.89 1.01
CA LEU A 50 -0.28 6.44 1.05
C LEU A 50 -0.79 5.99 2.40
N ALA A 51 -0.17 6.44 3.49
CA ALA A 51 -0.65 6.15 4.84
C ALA A 51 -2.07 6.71 5.06
N SER A 52 -2.36 7.90 4.56
CA SER A 52 -3.69 8.52 4.65
C SER A 52 -4.74 7.76 3.83
N CYS A 53 -4.40 7.35 2.61
CA CYS A 53 -5.27 6.54 1.76
C CYS A 53 -5.55 5.17 2.41
N PHE A 54 -4.51 4.52 2.93
CA PHE A 54 -4.65 3.27 3.67
C PHE A 54 -5.54 3.42 4.91
N HIS A 55 -5.40 4.51 5.67
CA HIS A 55 -6.24 4.77 6.84
C HIS A 55 -7.72 4.92 6.46
N LYS A 56 -8.03 5.60 5.35
CA LYS A 56 -9.39 5.70 4.81
C LYS A 56 -9.95 4.32 4.46
N PHE A 57 -9.19 3.50 3.71
CA PHE A 57 -9.56 2.13 3.40
C PHE A 57 -9.82 1.30 4.67
N TYR A 58 -8.92 1.36 5.65
CA TYR A 58 -9.00 0.56 6.87
C TYR A 58 -10.21 0.92 7.74
N ASN A 59 -10.60 2.20 7.75
CA ASN A 59 -11.79 2.66 8.47
C ASN A 59 -13.09 2.33 7.74
N ALA A 60 -13.11 2.43 6.40
CA ALA A 60 -14.28 2.15 5.59
C ALA A 60 -14.58 0.65 5.50
N HIS A 61 -13.53 -0.17 5.40
CA HIS A 61 -13.64 -1.59 5.05
C HIS A 61 -12.98 -2.48 6.10
N ARG A 62 -13.80 -3.25 6.82
CA ARG A 62 -13.29 -4.22 7.79
C ARG A 62 -12.49 -5.30 7.06
N VAL A 63 -11.19 -5.38 7.36
CA VAL A 63 -10.29 -6.40 6.80
C VAL A 63 -10.67 -7.79 7.31
N ASN A 64 -10.88 -7.94 8.62
CA ASN A 64 -11.32 -9.20 9.22
C ASN A 64 -12.84 -9.34 9.15
N CYS A 65 -13.35 -9.68 7.96
CA CYS A 65 -14.74 -9.99 7.68
C CYS A 65 -15.00 -11.51 7.62
N GLU A 66 -16.28 -11.89 7.61
CA GLU A 66 -16.72 -13.30 7.57
C GLU A 66 -16.43 -13.97 6.22
N ASP A 67 -16.46 -13.20 5.13
CA ASP A 67 -16.06 -13.71 3.81
C ASP A 67 -14.54 -13.92 3.78
N HIS A 68 -14.15 -15.18 3.94
CA HIS A 68 -12.75 -15.59 3.91
C HIS A 68 -12.03 -15.20 2.61
N ALA A 69 -12.69 -15.26 1.46
CA ALA A 69 -12.05 -14.94 0.19
C ALA A 69 -11.78 -13.44 0.05
N LEU A 70 -12.74 -12.61 0.45
CA LEU A 70 -12.58 -11.15 0.49
C LEU A 70 -11.55 -10.73 1.55
N ARG A 71 -11.60 -11.34 2.74
CA ARG A 71 -10.61 -11.12 3.81
C ARG A 71 -9.20 -11.40 3.30
N ASP A 72 -8.98 -12.54 2.66
CA ASP A 72 -7.66 -12.90 2.15
C ASP A 72 -7.17 -11.92 1.07
N ALA A 73 -8.08 -11.42 0.22
CA ALA A 73 -7.76 -10.37 -0.76
C ALA A 73 -7.37 -9.04 -0.08
N ARG A 74 -8.11 -8.60 0.94
CA ARG A 74 -7.80 -7.39 1.72
C ARG A 74 -6.50 -7.52 2.50
N VAL A 75 -6.18 -8.70 3.04
CA VAL A 75 -4.90 -8.97 3.70
C VAL A 75 -3.74 -8.84 2.72
N VAL A 76 -3.89 -9.33 1.48
CA VAL A 76 -2.88 -9.13 0.43
C VAL A 76 -2.70 -7.63 0.14
N LEU A 77 -3.79 -6.88 0.02
CA LEU A 77 -3.73 -5.43 -0.19
C LEU A 77 -2.99 -4.70 0.95
N CYS A 78 -3.30 -5.03 2.23
CA CYS A 78 -2.57 -4.50 3.38
C CYS A 78 -1.07 -4.81 3.31
N ASN A 79 -0.70 -6.02 2.89
CA ASN A 79 0.70 -6.39 2.76
C ASN A 79 1.40 -5.63 1.63
N CYS A 80 0.73 -5.33 0.52
CA CYS A 80 1.27 -4.48 -0.53
C CYS A 80 1.59 -3.07 0.00
N VAL A 81 0.67 -2.48 0.78
CA VAL A 81 0.91 -1.19 1.45
C VAL A 81 2.12 -1.25 2.38
N ARG A 82 2.21 -2.28 3.22
CA ARG A 82 3.36 -2.49 4.12
C ARG A 82 4.69 -2.50 3.36
N ILE A 83 4.76 -3.25 2.26
CA ILE A 83 5.96 -3.36 1.42
C ILE A 83 6.32 -2.00 0.83
N VAL A 84 5.35 -1.28 0.27
CA VAL A 84 5.61 0.03 -0.36
C VAL A 84 6.03 1.09 0.66
N ILE A 85 5.39 1.13 1.83
CA ILE A 85 5.82 2.03 2.92
C ILE A 85 7.25 1.69 3.37
N GLN A 86 7.57 0.41 3.56
CA GLN A 86 8.91 -0.03 3.92
C GLN A 86 9.93 0.41 2.87
N ASN A 87 9.62 0.25 1.58
CA ASN A 87 10.50 0.68 0.49
C ASN A 87 10.69 2.21 0.49
N ALA A 88 9.62 2.99 0.66
CA ALA A 88 9.70 4.45 0.72
C ALA A 88 10.58 4.93 1.90
N LEU A 89 10.39 4.35 3.09
CA LEU A 89 11.22 4.67 4.26
C LEU A 89 12.68 4.24 4.08
N THR A 90 12.92 3.08 3.46
CA THR A 90 14.27 2.58 3.17
C THR A 90 15.03 3.53 2.24
N VAL A 91 14.37 4.04 1.19
CA VAL A 91 14.96 5.05 0.28
C VAL A 91 15.34 6.33 1.04
N LEU A 92 14.57 6.70 2.05
CA LEU A 92 14.83 7.86 2.91
C LEU A 92 15.84 7.57 4.04
N SER A 93 16.43 6.36 4.08
CA SER A 93 17.32 5.91 5.17
C SER A 93 16.66 5.96 6.56
N VAL A 94 15.34 5.76 6.62
CA VAL A 94 14.54 5.71 7.85
C VAL A 94 14.18 4.26 8.17
N THR A 95 14.30 3.88 9.44
CA THR A 95 13.88 2.54 9.92
C THR A 95 12.36 2.39 9.87
N ALA A 96 11.88 1.26 9.35
CA ALA A 96 10.46 0.89 9.33
C ALA A 96 10.18 -0.15 10.43
N PRO A 97 9.71 0.25 11.63
CA PRO A 97 9.48 -0.70 12.72
C PRO A 97 8.26 -1.59 12.44
N GLU A 98 8.34 -2.87 12.82
CA GLU A 98 7.22 -3.82 12.67
C GLU A 98 6.10 -3.60 13.70
N ARG A 99 6.43 -2.93 14.80
CA ARG A 99 5.51 -2.52 15.88
C ARG A 99 5.92 -1.15 16.37
N MET A 100 4.95 -0.25 16.48
CA MET A 100 5.09 1.07 17.11
C MET A 100 4.53 1.04 18.52
#